data_AF-A0A0C3C233-F1
#
_entry.id   AF-A0A0C3C233-F1
#
_cell.length_a   1.000
_cell.length_b   1.000
_cell.length_c   1.000
_cell.angle_alpha   90.00
_cell.angle_beta   90.00
_cell.angle_gamma   90.00
#
_symmetry.space_group_name_H-M   'P 1'
#
loop_
_entity.id
_entity.type
_entity.pdbx_description
1 polymer ?
#
loop_
_entity_poly.entity_id
_entity_poly.type
_entity_poly.pdbx_seq_one_letter_code
_entity_poly.pdbx_strand_id
1 'polypeptide(L)'
;CPPQPASPAMQKAIFTDFLYIFYNERNVSKAFNTYVAEDYIQHDPRYLDGRDAAIAGLTPLIASGVPTVEQLIFDGNRAVVYEKAPGTVLTAIVDIFRLNGTCIQEHWNVHESLPSDAVSSHPFF
;
A
#
# COMPACT_ATOMS: atom_id res chain seq x y z
N CYS A 1 11.65 8.43 7.56
CA CYS A 1 12.79 7.80 6.88
C CYS A 1 13.53 8.82 6.02
N PRO A 2 14.81 9.15 6.27
CA PRO A 2 15.65 9.81 5.26
C PRO A 2 16.22 8.75 4.27
N PRO A 3 16.11 8.93 2.93
CA PRO A 3 16.58 7.95 1.94
C PRO A 3 18.07 7.63 2.04
N GLN A 4 18.43 6.35 2.11
CA GLN A 4 19.80 5.86 2.02
C GLN A 4 19.93 4.81 0.90
N PRO A 5 21.10 4.62 0.27
CA PRO A 5 21.27 3.59 -0.75
C PRO A 5 20.85 2.20 -0.26
N ALA A 6 20.12 1.46 -1.09
CA ALA A 6 19.66 0.11 -0.79
C ALA A 6 19.67 -0.74 -2.05
N SER A 7 20.02 -2.02 -1.91
CA SER A 7 19.88 -2.98 -3.01
C SER A 7 18.41 -3.34 -3.24
N PRO A 8 18.05 -3.91 -4.41
CA PRO A 8 16.68 -4.39 -4.66
C PRO A 8 16.20 -5.41 -3.61
N ALA A 9 17.09 -6.29 -3.14
CA ALA A 9 16.76 -7.26 -2.10
C ALA A 9 16.45 -6.57 -0.76
N MET A 10 17.19 -5.52 -0.41
CA MET A 10 16.93 -4.72 0.80
C MET A 10 15.61 -3.96 0.68
N GLN A 11 15.31 -3.37 -0.48
CA GLN A 11 14.04 -2.69 -0.75
C GLN A 11 12.84 -3.63 -0.61
N LYS A 12 12.97 -4.86 -1.13
CA LYS A 12 11.96 -5.90 -0.97
C LYS A 12 11.74 -6.25 0.51
N ALA A 13 12.82 -6.44 1.27
CA ALA A 13 12.72 -6.71 2.71
C ALA A 13 12.07 -5.56 3.49
N ILE A 14 12.48 -4.32 3.22
CA ILE A 14 11.90 -3.10 3.79
C ILE A 14 10.40 -3.02 3.52
N PHE A 15 9.98 -3.20 2.26
CA PHE A 15 8.58 -3.11 1.90
C PHE A 15 7.75 -4.24 2.52
N THR A 16 8.33 -5.44 2.62
CA THR A 16 7.67 -6.58 3.26
C THR A 16 7.45 -6.32 4.76
N ASP A 17 8.44 -5.75 5.45
CA ASP A 17 8.31 -5.38 6.86
C ASP A 17 7.33 -4.21 7.06
N PHE A 18 7.33 -3.23 6.15
CA PHE A 18 6.32 -2.19 6.12
C PHE A 18 4.89 -2.78 6.06
N LEU A 19 4.62 -3.69 5.12
CA LEU A 19 3.32 -4.35 5.01
C LEU A 19 2.95 -5.15 6.26
N TYR A 20 3.92 -5.86 6.86
CA TYR A 20 3.68 -6.60 8.10
C TYR A 20 3.27 -5.67 9.26
N ILE A 21 4.00 -4.58 9.48
CA ILE A 21 3.66 -3.62 10.55
C ILE A 21 2.31 -2.93 10.24
N PHE A 22 2.07 -2.59 8.97
CA PHE A 22 0.87 -1.89 8.54
C PHE A 22 -0.39 -2.76 8.63
N TYR A 23 -0.37 -3.98 8.10
CA TYR A 23 -1.53 -4.87 8.03
C TYR A 23 -1.64 -5.84 9.21
N ASN A 24 -0.54 -6.47 9.64
CA ASN A 24 -0.58 -7.49 10.70
C ASN A 24 -0.53 -6.87 12.09
N GLU A 25 0.40 -5.95 12.35
CA GLU A 25 0.43 -5.23 13.64
C GLU A 25 -0.61 -4.12 13.73
N ARG A 26 -1.23 -3.74 12.60
CA ARG A 26 -2.17 -2.62 12.49
C ARG A 26 -1.62 -1.30 13.04
N ASN A 27 -0.30 -1.13 12.94
CA ASN A 27 0.40 0.01 13.50
C ASN A 27 0.83 0.97 12.40
N VAL A 28 -0.14 1.73 11.88
CA VAL A 28 0.04 2.67 10.78
C VAL A 28 1.15 3.69 11.08
N SER A 29 1.12 4.30 12.27
CA SER A 29 2.12 5.28 12.67
C SER A 29 3.53 4.69 12.69
N LYS A 30 3.74 3.49 13.24
CA LYS A 30 5.05 2.82 13.25
C LYS A 30 5.52 2.50 11.83
N ALA A 31 4.67 1.92 10.99
CA ALA A 31 5.03 1.57 9.61
C ALA A 31 5.49 2.80 8.82
N PHE A 32 4.70 3.88 8.85
CA PHE A 32 4.98 5.10 8.11
C PHE A 32 6.19 5.87 8.67
N ASN A 33 6.29 6.03 10.00
CA ASN A 33 7.43 6.74 10.57
C ASN A 33 8.77 6.01 10.32
N THR A 34 8.75 4.68 10.28
CA THR A 34 9.93 3.86 10.03
C THR A 34 10.35 3.88 8.57
N TYR A 35 9.42 3.65 7.64
CA TYR A 35 9.77 3.32 6.24
C TYR A 35 9.36 4.35 5.20
N VAL A 36 8.51 5.32 5.53
CA VAL A 36 7.99 6.29 4.57
C VAL A 36 8.75 7.62 4.70
N ALA A 37 9.07 8.22 3.55
CA ALA A 37 9.67 9.55 3.47
C ALA A 37 8.69 10.62 3.98
N GLU A 38 9.20 11.69 4.59
CA GLU A 38 8.33 12.74 5.14
C GLU A 38 7.56 13.48 4.04
N ASP A 39 8.23 13.73 2.92
CA ASP A 39 7.73 14.31 1.67
C ASP A 39 7.17 13.24 0.71
N TYR A 40 6.55 12.19 1.25
CA TYR A 40 5.89 11.15 0.47
C TYR A 40 4.84 11.75 -0.49
N ILE A 41 4.91 11.33 -1.75
CA ILE A 41 4.06 11.82 -2.83
C ILE A 41 2.86 10.87 -2.98
N GLN A 42 1.66 11.44 -2.93
CA GLN A 42 0.39 10.73 -3.03
C GLN A 42 -0.32 11.11 -4.34
N HIS A 43 -0.71 10.11 -5.11
CA HIS A 43 -1.47 10.31 -6.35
C HIS A 43 -2.96 9.97 -6.21
N ASP A 44 -3.38 9.30 -5.13
CA ASP A 44 -4.79 9.07 -4.85
C ASP A 44 -5.50 10.43 -4.62
N PRO A 45 -6.48 10.82 -5.47
CA PRO A 45 -7.13 12.13 -5.39
C PRO A 45 -7.97 12.33 -4.12
N ARG A 46 -8.15 11.29 -3.29
CA ARG A 46 -8.90 11.36 -2.03
C ARG A 46 -8.03 11.77 -0.84
N TYR A 47 -6.71 11.78 -0.97
CA TYR A 47 -5.77 12.05 0.11
C TYR A 47 -4.83 13.20 -0.24
N LEU A 48 -4.37 13.90 0.80
CA LEU A 48 -3.30 14.89 0.66
C LEU A 48 -1.92 14.21 0.62
N ASP A 49 -0.96 14.92 0.04
CA ASP A 49 0.46 14.56 0.08
C ASP A 49 1.02 14.53 1.50
N GLY A 50 2.16 13.85 1.64
CA GLY A 50 2.96 13.81 2.86
C GLY A 50 2.62 12.67 3.80
N ARG A 51 3.63 12.26 4.57
CA ARG A 51 3.52 11.13 5.51
C ARG A 51 2.44 11.33 6.56
N ASP A 52 2.35 12.53 7.13
CA ASP A 52 1.44 12.80 8.24
C ASP A 52 -0.03 12.74 7.79
N ALA A 53 -0.32 13.25 6.59
CA ALA A 53 -1.64 13.13 5.99
C ALA A 53 -2.01 11.67 5.72
N ALA A 54 -1.07 10.86 5.21
CA ALA A 54 -1.27 9.44 5.01
C ALA A 54 -1.54 8.70 6.33
N ILE A 55 -0.78 8.98 7.40
CA ILE A 55 -1.01 8.39 8.73
C ILE A 55 -2.43 8.75 9.22
N ALA A 56 -2.81 10.03 9.14
CA ALA A 56 -4.12 10.49 9.59
C ALA A 56 -5.27 9.83 8.80
N GLY A 57 -5.12 9.71 7.48
CA GLY A 57 -6.14 9.13 6.60
C GLY A 57 -6.27 7.61 6.70
N LEU A 58 -5.15 6.89 6.87
CA LEU A 58 -5.13 5.42 6.82
C LEU A 58 -5.36 4.77 8.19
N THR A 59 -5.00 5.43 9.29
CA THR A 59 -5.22 4.90 10.66
C THR A 59 -6.66 4.44 10.91
N PRO A 60 -7.72 5.25 10.65
CA PRO A 60 -9.09 4.80 10.86
C PRO A 60 -9.50 3.67 9.91
N LEU A 61 -8.98 3.65 8.67
CA LEU A 61 -9.29 2.60 7.71
C LEU A 61 -8.75 1.24 8.16
N ILE A 62 -7.47 1.16 8.53
CA ILE A 62 -6.85 -0.08 9.01
C ILE A 62 -7.48 -0.57 10.33
N ALA A 63 -7.94 0.36 11.18
CA ALA A 63 -8.70 0.00 12.38
C ALA A 63 -10.06 -0.64 12.03
N SER A 64 -10.72 -0.18 10.96
CA SER A 64 -12.03 -0.69 10.51
C SER A 64 -11.94 -2.05 9.80
N GLY A 65 -10.81 -2.36 9.20
CA GLY A 65 -10.58 -3.61 8.48
C GLY A 65 -9.23 -3.62 7.78
N VAL A 66 -8.68 -4.82 7.56
CA VAL A 66 -7.42 -5.01 6.86
C VAL A 66 -7.72 -5.74 5.54
N PRO A 67 -7.20 -5.26 4.40
CA PRO A 67 -7.36 -5.94 3.13
C PRO A 67 -6.60 -7.28 3.11
N THR A 68 -7.02 -8.19 2.24
CA THR A 68 -6.26 -9.42 1.96
C THR A 68 -5.32 -9.16 0.79
N VAL A 69 -4.02 -9.36 0.99
CA VAL A 69 -3.04 -9.29 -0.11
C VAL A 69 -3.13 -10.57 -0.94
N GLU A 70 -3.54 -10.45 -2.19
CA GLU A 70 -3.69 -11.56 -3.13
C GLU A 70 -2.41 -11.74 -3.97
N GLN A 71 -1.77 -10.64 -4.37
CA GLN A 71 -0.46 -10.69 -5.04
C GLN A 71 0.45 -9.55 -4.58
N LEU A 72 1.75 -9.87 -4.51
CA LEU A 72 2.81 -8.90 -4.24
C LEU A 72 3.92 -9.08 -5.29
N ILE A 73 4.12 -8.07 -6.11
CA ILE A 73 5.08 -8.07 -7.21
C ILE A 73 6.14 -7.00 -6.95
N PHE A 74 7.40 -7.34 -7.22
CA PHE A 74 8.51 -6.38 -7.16
C PHE A 74 9.19 -6.30 -8.51
N ASP A 75 9.44 -5.08 -8.96
CA ASP A 75 10.22 -4.80 -10.17
C ASP A 75 11.10 -3.57 -9.94
N GLY A 76 12.42 -3.76 -10.00
CA GLY A 76 13.40 -2.72 -9.67
C GLY A 76 13.15 -2.12 -8.28
N ASN A 77 12.85 -0.83 -8.24
CA ASN A 77 12.52 -0.08 -7.02
C ASN A 77 11.02 0.13 -6.80
N ARG A 78 10.18 -0.68 -7.43
CA ARG A 78 8.72 -0.60 -7.30
C ARG A 78 8.15 -1.87 -6.70
N ALA A 79 7.08 -1.70 -5.93
CA ALA A 79 6.25 -2.78 -5.44
C ALA A 79 4.81 -2.56 -5.92
N VAL A 80 4.13 -3.64 -6.31
CA VAL A 80 2.71 -3.64 -6.66
C VAL A 80 2.01 -4.61 -5.74
N VAL A 81 0.95 -4.14 -5.08
CA VAL A 81 0.10 -4.92 -4.20
C VAL A 81 -1.26 -5.03 -4.87
N TYR A 82 -1.67 -6.24 -5.21
CA TYR A 82 -3.04 -6.54 -5.59
C TYR A 82 -3.76 -7.07 -4.37
N GLU A 83 -4.79 -6.35 -3.93
CA GLU A 83 -5.47 -6.65 -2.68
C GLU A 83 -6.99 -6.60 -2.79
N LYS A 84 -7.62 -7.40 -1.93
CA LYS A 84 -9.05 -7.43 -1.74
C LYS A 84 -9.42 -6.57 -0.55
N ALA A 85 -10.15 -5.48 -0.82
CA ALA A 85 -10.62 -4.56 0.20
C ALA A 85 -11.59 -5.23 1.19
N PRO A 86 -11.57 -4.84 2.47
CA PRO A 86 -12.59 -5.27 3.43
C PRO A 86 -13.94 -4.61 3.10
N GLY A 87 -15.04 -5.34 3.23
CA GLY A 87 -16.39 -4.81 3.00
C GLY A 87 -17.35 -5.83 2.42
N THR A 88 -18.59 -5.38 2.15
CA THR A 88 -19.65 -6.21 1.57
C THR A 88 -19.59 -6.27 0.05
N VAL A 89 -19.11 -5.20 -0.60
CA VAL A 89 -18.87 -5.16 -2.05
C VAL A 89 -17.45 -5.62 -2.31
N LEU A 90 -17.28 -6.71 -3.07
CA LEU A 90 -15.97 -7.19 -3.50
C LEU A 90 -15.27 -6.08 -4.30
N THR A 91 -14.18 -5.55 -3.77
CA THR A 91 -13.42 -4.46 -4.39
C THR A 91 -11.95 -4.82 -4.41
N ALA A 92 -11.38 -4.78 -5.60
CA ALA A 92 -9.96 -4.92 -5.85
C ALA A 92 -9.29 -3.56 -5.74
N ILE A 93 -8.13 -3.52 -5.10
CA ILE A 93 -7.24 -2.37 -5.09
C ILE A 93 -5.91 -2.83 -5.66
N VAL A 94 -5.35 -2.03 -6.57
CA VAL A 94 -3.96 -2.16 -6.99
C VAL A 94 -3.22 -0.95 -6.47
N ASP A 95 -2.41 -1.14 -5.44
CA ASP A 95 -1.50 -0.11 -4.94
C ASP A 95 -0.12 -0.31 -5.56
N ILE A 96 0.46 0.79 -6.03
CA ILE A 96 1.80 0.82 -6.61
C ILE A 96 2.63 1.73 -5.73
N PHE A 97 3.79 1.25 -5.29
CA PHE A 97 4.73 2.01 -4.49
C PHE A 97 6.05 2.12 -5.20
N ARG A 98 6.70 3.29 -5.08
CA ARG A 98 8.10 3.47 -5.47
C ARG A 98 8.96 3.74 -4.25
N LEU A 99 10.07 3.04 -4.16
CA LEU A 99 11.11 3.25 -3.17
C LEU A 99 12.21 4.16 -3.72
N ASN A 100 12.72 5.03 -2.85
CA ASN A 100 13.96 5.77 -3.02
C ASN A 100 14.95 5.26 -1.96
N GLY A 101 15.89 4.41 -2.39
CA GLY A 101 16.82 3.80 -1.45
C GLY A 101 16.07 2.98 -0.39
N THR A 102 16.24 3.32 0.88
CA THR A 102 15.59 2.67 2.03
C THR A 102 14.16 3.13 2.32
N CYS A 103 13.64 4.15 1.63
CA CYS A 103 12.34 4.73 1.95
C CYS A 103 11.30 4.51 0.86
N ILE A 104 10.05 4.31 1.25
CA ILE A 104 8.89 4.46 0.37
C ILE A 104 8.70 5.96 0.13
N GLN A 105 8.74 6.38 -1.13
CA GLN A 105 8.72 7.80 -1.50
C GLN A 105 7.40 8.21 -2.16
N GLU A 106 6.73 7.29 -2.85
CA GLU A 106 5.62 7.65 -3.73
C GLU A 106 4.65 6.49 -3.91
N HIS A 107 3.38 6.82 -4.12
CA HIS A 107 2.29 5.86 -4.19
C HIS A 107 1.19 6.28 -5.17
N TRP A 108 0.65 5.28 -5.85
CA TRP A 108 -0.53 5.36 -6.70
C TRP A 108 -1.49 4.24 -6.34
N ASN A 109 -2.78 4.43 -6.61
CA ASN A 109 -3.72 3.33 -6.57
C ASN A 109 -4.84 3.44 -7.60
N VAL A 110 -5.46 2.30 -7.87
CA VAL A 110 -6.73 2.20 -8.59
C VAL A 110 -7.65 1.21 -7.88
N HIS A 111 -8.95 1.49 -7.93
CA HIS A 111 -9.98 0.75 -7.20
C HIS A 111 -11.00 0.24 -8.22
N GLU A 112 -11.30 -1.05 -8.19
CA GLU A 112 -12.33 -1.66 -9.04
C GLU A 112 -13.26 -2.52 -8.19
N SER A 113 -14.54 -2.13 -8.11
CA SER A 113 -15.57 -2.95 -7.49
C SER A 113 -16.13 -3.95 -8.49
N LEU A 114 -16.27 -5.21 -8.09
CA LEU A 114 -16.90 -6.25 -8.90
C LEU A 114 -18.35 -5.84 -9.21
N PRO A 115 -18.70 -5.61 -10.48
CA PRO A 115 -20.07 -5.25 -10.84
C PRO A 115 -21.02 -6.43 -10.64
N SER A 116 -22.28 -6.15 -10.29
CA SER A 116 -23.30 -7.19 -10.04
C SER A 116 -23.66 -8.01 -11.27
N ASP A 117 -23.38 -7.47 -12.46
CA ASP A 117 -23.63 -8.06 -13.77
C ASP A 117 -22.32 -8.52 -14.45
N ALA A 118 -21.30 -8.87 -13.66
CA ALA A 118 -20.04 -9.39 -14.17
C ALA A 118 -20.25 -10.54 -15.17
N VAL A 119 -19.71 -10.37 -16.37
CA VAL A 119 -19.84 -11.33 -17.48
C VAL A 119 -18.85 -12.49 -17.34
N SER A 120 -17.68 -12.25 -16.75
CA SER A 120 -16.64 -13.27 -16.56
C SER A 120 -17.08 -14.32 -15.54
N SER A 121 -16.86 -15.60 -15.84
CA SER A 121 -17.09 -16.71 -14.91
C SER A 121 -15.89 -17.06 -14.03
N HIS A 122 -14.76 -16.36 -14.19
CA HIS A 122 -13.57 -16.57 -13.38
C HIS A 122 -13.66 -15.81 -12.05
N PRO A 123 -13.03 -16.32 -10.97
CA PRO A 123 -12.89 -15.56 -9.73
C PRO A 123 -12.24 -14.19 -9.98
N PHE A 124 -12.72 -13.18 -9.25
CA PHE A 124 -12.18 -11.82 -9.34
C PHE A 124 -10.81 -11.69 -8.64
N PHE A 125 -10.52 -12.57 -7.68
CA PHE A 125 -9.25 -12.69 -6.97
C PHE A 125 -8.70 -14.10 -7.13
#